data_AF-A0A0J1ILH2-F1
#
_entry.id   AF-A0A0J1ILH2-F1
#
_cell.length_a   1.000
_cell.length_b   1.000
_cell.length_c   1.000
_cell.angle_alpha   90.00
_cell.angle_beta   90.00
_cell.angle_gamma   90.00
#
_symmetry.space_group_name_H-M   'P 1'
#
loop_
_entity.id
_entity.type
_entity.pdbx_description
1 polymer ?
#
loop_
_entity_poly.entity_id
_entity_poly.type
_entity_poly.pdbx_seq_one_letter_code
_entity_poly.pdbx_strand_id
1 'polypeptide(L)' 'MHIGHNHDDIDPESLALRHYGEGIYQESLGNFSEALNEYMMANVLDPKLVAVQNKLISLGQKLSL' A
#
# COMPACT_ATOMS: atom_id res chain seq x y z
N MET A 1 22.26 -20.40 10.51
CA MET A 1 21.42 -20.41 9.30
C MET A 1 20.05 -20.93 9.72
N HIS A 2 19.14 -20.04 10.12
CA HIS A 2 17.80 -20.43 10.56
C HIS A 2 16.89 -20.43 9.34
N ILE A 3 16.79 -21.58 8.69
CA ILE A 3 15.82 -21.88 7.64
C ILE A 3 14.55 -22.38 8.34
N GLY A 4 13.69 -21.44 8.69
CA GLY A 4 12.33 -21.68 9.14
C GLY A 4 11.39 -20.89 8.25
N HIS A 5 11.28 -21.28 6.97
CA HIS A 5 10.22 -20.77 6.10
C HIS A 5 8.94 -21.52 6.46
N ASN A 6 8.23 -21.00 7.47
CA ASN A 6 6.83 -21.36 7.66
C ASN A 6 6.05 -20.79 6.48
N HIS A 7 5.25 -21.65 5.85
CA HIS A 7 4.42 -21.32 4.69
C HIS A 7 3.24 -20.39 5.04
N ASP A 8 3.09 -20.00 6.32
CA ASP A 8 1.91 -19.34 6.89
C ASP A 8 2.17 -17.94 7.46
N ASP A 9 3.43 -17.48 7.48
CA ASP A 9 3.80 -16.16 8.01
C ASP A 9 3.85 -15.13 6.87
N ILE A 10 2.69 -14.74 6.34
CA ILE A 10 2.62 -13.51 5.54
C ILE A 10 2.85 -12.35 6.49
N ASP A 11 4.10 -11.89 6.52
CA ASP A 11 4.52 -10.72 7.25
C ASP A 11 3.66 -9.50 6.84
N PRO A 12 2.95 -8.85 7.78
CA PRO A 12 2.07 -7.72 7.49
C PRO A 12 2.79 -6.57 6.80
N GLU A 13 4.08 -6.35 7.07
CA GLU A 13 4.89 -5.32 6.40
C GLU A 13 5.10 -5.67 4.92
N SER A 14 5.43 -6.92 4.62
CA SER A 14 5.55 -7.42 3.25
C SER A 14 4.23 -7.32 2.47
N LEU A 15 3.09 -7.59 3.13
CA LEU A 15 1.77 -7.41 2.53
C LEU A 15 1.44 -5.92 2.32
N ALA A 16 1.82 -5.05 3.26
CA ALA A 16 1.67 -3.60 3.13
C ALA A 16 2.45 -3.07 1.91
N LEU A 17 3.69 -3.52 1.72
CA LEU A 17 4.51 -3.16 0.57
C LEU A 17 3.90 -3.62 -0.75
N ARG A 18 3.25 -4.80 -0.77
CA ARG A 18 2.53 -5.28 -1.96
C ARG A 18 1.38 -4.36 -2.34
N HIS A 19 0.52 -4.01 -1.37
CA HIS A 19 -0.57 -3.07 -1.58
C HIS A 19 -0.07 -1.67 -1.97
N TYR A 20 1.03 -1.21 -1.38
CA TYR A 20 1.67 0.04 -1.80
C TYR A 20 2.13 0.01 -3.26
N GLY A 21 2.74 -1.10 -3.69
CA GLY A 21 3.15 -1.29 -5.08
C GLY A 21 1.97 -1.30 -6.06
N GLU A 22 0.89 -2.02 -5.73
CA GLU A 22 -0.33 -2.04 -6.54
C GLU A 22 -0.98 -0.66 -6.62
N GLY A 23 -1.00 0.09 -5.51
CA GLY A 23 -1.48 1.47 -5.51
C GLY A 23 -0.70 2.39 -6.45
N ILE A 24 0.63 2.25 -6.51
CA ILE A 24 1.47 2.99 -7.48
C ILE A 24 1.11 2.60 -8.91
N TYR A 25 0.95 1.30 -9.17
CA TYR A 25 0.58 0.80 -10.49
C TYR A 25 -0.77 1.36 -10.93
N GLN A 26 -1.81 1.28 -10.10
CA GLN A 26 -3.13 1.83 -10.39
C GLN A 26 -3.11 3.35 -10.56
N GLU A 27 -2.33 4.07 -9.74
CA GLU A 27 -2.15 5.52 -9.88
C GLU A 27 -1.55 5.87 -11.25
N SER A 28 -0.58 5.08 -11.72
CA SER A 28 0.05 5.28 -13.03
C SER A 28 -0.91 5.03 -14.21
N LEU A 29 -1.92 4.18 -14.01
CA LEU A 29 -2.99 3.93 -14.99
C LEU A 29 -4.08 5.01 -14.96
N GLY A 30 -4.03 5.94 -14.00
CA GLY A 30 -5.07 6.94 -13.76
C GLY A 30 -6.28 6.41 -12.97
N ASN A 31 -6.21 5.17 -12.48
CA ASN A 31 -7.27 4.55 -11.68
C ASN A 31 -7.16 5.02 -10.22
N PHE A 32 -7.44 6.30 -9.97
CA PHE A 32 -7.19 6.92 -8.67
C PHE A 32 -8.05 6.33 -7.53
N SER A 33 -9.25 5.83 -7.81
CA SER A 33 -10.10 5.17 -6.82
C SER A 33 -9.52 3.83 -6.35
N GLU A 34 -9.12 2.95 -7.27
CA GLU A 34 -8.40 1.71 -6.95
C GLU A 34 -7.07 1.99 -6.24
N ALA A 35 -6.30 2.96 -6.73
CA ALA A 35 -5.04 3.34 -6.09
C ALA A 35 -5.25 3.77 -4.63
N LEU A 36 -6.31 4.54 -4.35
CA LEU A 36 -6.68 4.93 -2.99
C LEU A 36 -7.00 3.72 -2.12
N ASN A 37 -7.78 2.76 -2.63
CA ASN A 37 -8.12 1.53 -1.91
C ASN A 37 -6.86 0.74 -1.53
N GLU A 38 -5.95 0.56 -2.48
CA GLU A 38 -4.68 -0.15 -2.26
C GLU A 38 -3.79 0.56 -1.23
N TYR A 39 -3.65 1.88 -1.33
CA TYR A 39 -2.91 2.65 -0.32
C TYR A 39 -3.58 2.61 1.06
N MET A 40 -4.92 2.57 1.14
CA MET A 40 -5.62 2.41 2.42
C MET A 40 -5.32 1.05 3.05
N MET A 41 -5.33 -0.03 2.27
CA MET A 41 -4.95 -1.36 2.74
C MET A 41 -3.51 -1.40 3.23
N ALA A 42 -2.58 -0.80 2.49
CA ALA A 42 -1.18 -0.68 2.90
C ALA A 42 -1.04 0.07 4.24
N ASN A 43 -1.81 1.14 4.45
CA ASN A 43 -1.79 1.91 5.69
C ASN A 43 -2.42 1.15 6.88
N VAL A 44 -3.41 0.30 6.64
CA VAL A 44 -3.98 -0.57 7.69
C VAL A 44 -2.98 -1.62 8.14
N LEU A 45 -2.22 -2.18 7.19
CA LEU A 45 -1.24 -3.24 7.44
C LEU A 45 0.05 -2.70 8.07
N ASP A 46 0.55 -1.57 7.58
CA ASP A 46 1.66 -0.83 8.17
C ASP A 46 1.34 0.67 8.25
N PRO A 47 0.77 1.15 9.36
CA PRO A 47 0.48 2.57 9.56
C PRO A 47 1.75 3.41 9.71
N LYS A 48 2.94 2.81 9.91
CA LYS A 48 4.21 3.53 10.02
C LYS A 48 4.88 3.72 8.64
N LEU A 49 4.33 3.15 7.57
CA LEU A 49 4.83 3.31 6.22
C LEU A 49 4.55 4.73 5.70
N VAL A 50 5.44 5.67 6.04
CA VAL A 50 5.31 7.12 5.72
C VAL A 50 5.06 7.36 4.23
N ALA A 51 5.63 6.54 3.36
CA ALA A 51 5.43 6.64 1.91
C ALA A 51 3.94 6.52 1.51
N VAL A 52 3.20 5.61 2.15
CA VAL A 52 1.76 5.43 1.92
C VAL A 52 0.97 6.64 2.40
N GLN A 53 1.30 7.20 3.57
CA GLN A 53 0.62 8.38 4.09
C GLN A 53 0.73 9.58 3.14
N ASN A 54 1.92 9.81 2.58
CA ASN A 54 2.14 10.86 1.58
C ASN A 54 1.30 10.64 0.32
N LYS A 55 1.16 9.38 -0.13
CA LYS A 55 0.31 9.01 -1.27
C LYS A 55 -1.17 9.25 -0.99
N LEU A 56 -1.66 8.85 0.18
CA LEU A 56 -3.06 9.08 0.58
C LEU A 56 -3.42 10.57 0.60
N ILE A 57 -2.55 11.41 1.16
CA ILE A 57 -2.76 12.87 1.16
C ILE A 57 -2.78 13.42 -0.26
N SER A 58 -1.81 13.03 -1.10
CA SER A 58 -1.73 13.49 -2.49
C SER A 58 -2.95 13.07 -3.32
N LEU A 59 -3.39 11.81 -3.19
CA LEU A 59 -4.58 11.32 -3.91
C LEU A 59 -5.86 11.98 -3.39
N GLY A 60 -5.98 12.17 -2.07
CA GLY A 60 -7.12 12.88 -1.48
C GLY A 60 -7.27 14.30 -2.03
N GLN A 61 -6.15 15.01 -2.21
CA GLN A 61 -6.14 16.33 -2.86
C GLN A 61 -6.55 16.25 -4.35
N LYS A 62 -6.04 15.27 -5.11
CA LYS A 62 -6.39 15.08 -6.53
C LYS A 62 -7.86 14.74 -6.74
N LEU A 63 -8.47 13.97 -5.84
CA LEU A 63 -9.86 13.52 -5.93
C LEU A 63 -10.87 14.56 -5.40
N SER A 64 -10.41 15.52 -4.61
CA SER A 64 -11.25 16.62 -4.08
C SER A 64 -11.32 17.83 -5.03
N LEU A 65 -10.63 17.77 -6.17
CA LEU A 65 -10.58 18.76 -7.24
C LEU A 65 -11.42 18.29 -8.44
#